data_AF-A0AAV4ASA8-F1
#
_entry.id   AF-A0AAV4ASA8-F1
#
_cell.length_a   1.000
_cell.length_b   1.000
_cell.length_c   1.000
_cell.angle_alpha   90.00
_cell.angle_beta   90.00
_cell.angle_gamma   90.00
#
_symmetry.space_group_name_H-M   'P 1'
#
loop_
_entity.id
_entity.type
_entity.pdbx_description
1 polymer ?
#
loop_
_entity_poly.entity_id
_entity_poly.type
_entity_poly.pdbx_seq_one_letter_code
_entity_poly.pdbx_strand_id
1 'polypeptide(L)'
;MNAPTLECASAQKLKLDLEQFQNELASGSDHSDYFMLINISLLQIVLSANLRCGECKEHTLQLDFDDSDRDGFCHQIKVFCTSADCMWQSSFKTSSEIRKGSETRGHKEVKIRMVSFARSIGRGHFTLVNFSQHLNSPPPLTLPAYTTIASKVGDASREVGEESMIKAALEVRQANSDTDPMKCGVSVDGSWQRRGDSSHNGVVTAISVETGKCLDVSVLTNV
;
A
#
# COMPACT_ATOMS: atom_id res chain seq x y z
N MET A 1 27.74 34.64 16.16
CA MET A 1 27.57 33.27 16.69
C MET A 1 26.28 32.73 16.11
N ASN A 2 26.37 31.90 15.06
CA ASN A 2 25.20 31.28 14.47
C ASN A 2 25.04 29.90 15.10
N ALA A 3 23.88 29.63 15.69
CA ALA A 3 23.53 28.33 16.22
C ALA A 3 23.37 27.34 15.04
N PRO A 4 23.93 26.13 15.12
CA PRO A 4 23.66 25.11 14.13
C PRO A 4 22.20 24.66 14.29
N THR A 5 21.40 24.82 13.24
CA THR A 5 20.11 24.16 13.10
C THR A 5 20.34 22.65 13.14
N LEU A 6 19.84 22.02 14.20
CA LEU A 6 19.81 20.57 14.34
C LEU A 6 18.75 20.04 13.37
N GLU A 7 19.09 19.89 12.09
CA GLU A 7 18.25 19.16 11.16
C GLU A 7 18.24 17.68 11.57
N CYS A 8 17.11 17.23 12.10
CA CYS A 8 16.87 15.82 12.37
C CYS A 8 17.01 15.02 11.06
N ALA A 9 17.97 14.09 11.04
CA ALA A 9 18.30 13.18 9.93
C ALA A 9 17.15 12.27 9.42
N SER A 10 15.92 12.46 9.91
CA SER A 10 14.74 11.67 9.55
C SER A 10 14.06 12.18 8.28
N ALA A 11 14.04 13.50 8.01
CA ALA A 11 13.31 14.05 6.86
C ALA A 11 14.04 13.87 5.52
N GLN A 12 15.38 13.95 5.51
CA GLN A 12 16.17 13.75 4.29
C GLN A 12 16.25 12.28 3.86
N LYS A 13 16.25 11.32 4.80
CA LYS A 13 16.21 9.88 4.48
C LYS A 13 14.87 9.47 3.85
N LEU A 14 13.76 10.00 4.36
CA LEU A 14 12.43 9.81 3.77
C LEU A 14 12.32 10.27 2.31
N LYS A 15 13.04 11.34 1.94
CA LYS A 15 13.09 11.84 0.55
C LYS A 15 13.77 10.85 -0.40
N LEU A 16 14.89 10.27 0.02
CA LEU A 16 15.61 9.25 -0.74
C LEU A 16 14.75 7.98 -0.90
N ASP A 17 14.08 7.53 0.17
CA ASP A 17 13.18 6.36 0.12
C ASP A 17 11.96 6.60 -0.79
N LEU A 18 11.41 7.83 -0.81
CA LEU A 18 10.31 8.21 -1.69
C LEU A 18 10.72 8.21 -3.16
N GLU A 19 11.88 8.76 -3.50
CA GLU A 19 12.41 8.75 -4.87
C GLU A 19 12.74 7.32 -5.34
N GLN A 20 13.31 6.50 -4.46
CA GLN A 20 13.59 5.08 -4.76
C GLN A 20 12.30 4.27 -4.96
N PHE A 21 11.30 4.47 -4.09
CA PHE A 21 9.98 3.84 -4.21
C PHE A 21 9.23 4.30 -5.48
N GLN A 22 9.33 5.58 -5.84
CA GLN A 22 8.78 6.12 -7.09
C GLN A 22 9.46 5.52 -8.32
N ASN A 23 10.78 5.32 -8.28
CA ASN A 23 11.53 4.70 -9.37
C ASN A 23 11.22 3.21 -9.52
N GLU A 24 11.02 2.48 -8.43
CA GLU A 24 10.56 1.07 -8.46
C GLU A 24 9.14 0.95 -9.04
N LEU A 25 8.21 1.84 -8.64
CA LEU A 25 6.87 1.95 -9.23
C LEU A 25 6.88 2.34 -10.72
N ALA A 26 7.84 3.17 -11.15
CA ALA A 26 7.98 3.61 -12.53
C ALA A 26 8.66 2.56 -13.44
N SER A 27 9.40 1.61 -12.87
CA SER A 27 10.19 0.63 -13.62
C SER A 27 9.41 -0.57 -14.15
N GLY A 28 8.11 -0.70 -13.82
CA GLY A 28 7.26 -1.78 -14.27
C GLY A 28 5.85 -1.30 -14.64
N SER A 29 5.49 -1.53 -15.91
CA SER A 29 4.15 -1.49 -16.51
C SER A 29 3.63 -0.17 -17.11
N ASP A 30 2.92 -0.36 -18.22
CA ASP A 30 2.11 0.58 -19.00
C ASP A 30 1.37 1.59 -18.11
N HIS A 31 1.42 2.89 -18.44
CA HIS A 31 0.85 4.00 -17.64
C HIS A 31 -0.69 3.99 -17.49
N SER A 32 -1.37 2.88 -17.77
CA SER A 32 -2.83 2.82 -17.90
C SER A 32 -3.60 2.47 -16.62
N ASP A 33 -2.99 1.85 -15.61
CA ASP A 33 -3.71 1.38 -14.41
C ASP A 33 -3.25 2.09 -13.12
N TYR A 34 -4.07 3.01 -12.62
CA TYR A 34 -3.80 3.78 -11.40
C TYR A 34 -5.09 4.12 -10.65
N PHE A 35 -4.95 4.34 -9.33
CA PHE A 35 -6.06 4.76 -8.46
C PHE A 35 -6.10 6.28 -8.32
N MET A 36 -7.27 6.89 -8.56
CA MET A 36 -7.50 8.32 -8.39
C MET A 36 -8.65 8.59 -7.41
N LEU A 37 -8.50 9.60 -6.57
CA LEU A 37 -9.61 10.13 -5.77
C LEU A 37 -10.45 11.08 -6.63
N ILE A 38 -11.72 10.73 -6.82
CA ILE A 38 -12.65 11.49 -7.66
C ILE A 38 -13.86 11.90 -6.81
N ASN A 39 -14.21 13.18 -6.83
CA ASN A 39 -15.48 13.63 -6.27
C ASN A 39 -16.63 13.12 -7.15
N ILE A 40 -17.45 12.25 -6.58
CA ILE A 40 -18.53 11.56 -7.28
C ILE A 40 -19.58 12.52 -7.86
N SER A 41 -19.90 13.61 -7.16
CA SER A 41 -20.86 14.61 -7.67
C SER A 41 -20.32 15.32 -8.91
N LEU A 42 -19.02 15.63 -8.94
CA LEU A 42 -18.38 16.21 -10.13
C LEU A 42 -18.35 15.22 -11.29
N LEU A 43 -18.06 13.94 -11.01
CA LEU A 43 -18.11 12.90 -12.02
C LEU A 43 -19.52 12.76 -12.61
N GLN A 44 -20.55 12.76 -11.76
CA GLN A 44 -21.96 12.72 -12.20
C GLN A 44 -22.31 13.89 -13.12
N ILE A 45 -21.86 15.11 -12.80
CA ILE A 45 -22.09 16.29 -13.65
C ILE A 45 -21.44 16.11 -15.02
N VAL A 46 -20.18 15.64 -15.06
CA VAL A 46 -19.47 15.43 -16.33
C VAL A 46 -20.15 14.33 -17.16
N LEU A 47 -20.57 13.24 -16.53
CA LEU A 47 -21.25 12.13 -17.20
C LEU A 47 -22.58 12.57 -17.81
N SER A 48 -23.44 13.26 -17.05
CA SER A 48 -24.75 13.67 -17.57
C SER A 48 -24.63 14.75 -18.66
N ALA A 49 -23.66 15.66 -18.54
CA ALA A 49 -23.48 16.73 -19.52
C ALA A 49 -22.88 16.25 -20.85
N ASN A 50 -21.97 15.27 -20.82
CA ASN A 50 -21.14 14.93 -21.98
C ASN A 50 -21.44 13.55 -22.57
N LEU A 51 -21.96 12.61 -21.77
CA LEU A 51 -22.24 11.26 -22.24
C LEU A 51 -23.72 11.06 -22.54
N ARG A 52 -23.97 10.26 -23.56
CA ARG A 52 -25.30 9.82 -23.98
C ARG A 52 -25.47 8.35 -23.67
N CYS A 53 -26.70 7.96 -23.34
CA CYS A 53 -27.04 6.55 -23.22
C CYS A 53 -26.73 5.81 -24.52
N GLY A 54 -26.17 4.60 -24.42
CA GLY A 54 -25.86 3.76 -25.56
C GLY A 54 -27.10 3.34 -26.36
N GLU A 55 -28.26 3.26 -25.72
CA GLU A 55 -29.52 2.82 -26.33
C GLU A 55 -30.38 4.00 -26.80
N CYS A 56 -30.88 4.83 -25.88
CA CYS A 56 -31.81 5.92 -26.22
C CYS A 56 -31.13 7.19 -26.74
N LYS A 57 -29.79 7.28 -26.67
CA LYS A 57 -28.98 8.44 -27.09
C LYS A 57 -29.26 9.75 -26.32
N GLU A 58 -30.03 9.69 -25.24
CA GLU A 58 -30.31 10.84 -24.37
C GLU A 58 -29.23 11.07 -23.30
N HIS A 59 -29.16 12.29 -22.79
CA HIS A 59 -28.26 12.73 -21.71
C HIS A 59 -28.81 12.41 -20.31
N THR A 60 -29.23 11.16 -20.12
CA THR A 60 -29.98 10.70 -18.93
C THR A 60 -29.21 9.68 -18.11
N LEU A 61 -27.88 9.65 -18.23
CA LEU A 61 -27.03 8.73 -17.48
C LEU A 61 -26.83 9.22 -16.04
N GLN A 62 -27.07 8.32 -15.09
CA GLN A 62 -26.82 8.54 -13.66
C GLN A 62 -25.97 7.43 -13.06
N LEU A 63 -25.20 7.80 -12.04
CA LEU A 63 -24.45 6.93 -11.17
C LEU A 63 -25.26 6.61 -9.92
N ASP A 64 -25.23 5.36 -9.53
CA ASP A 64 -25.71 4.86 -8.24
C ASP A 64 -24.65 3.97 -7.61
N PHE A 65 -24.62 3.94 -6.28
CA PHE A 65 -23.65 3.20 -5.49
C PHE A 65 -24.40 2.17 -4.67
N ASP A 66 -24.15 0.90 -4.98
CA ASP A 66 -24.76 -0.18 -4.20
C ASP A 66 -23.98 -0.35 -2.88
N ASP A 67 -24.51 0.27 -1.83
CA ASP A 67 -23.96 0.17 -0.48
C ASP A 67 -24.07 -1.23 0.12
N SER A 68 -24.91 -2.11 -0.42
CA SER A 68 -25.15 -3.45 0.12
C SER A 68 -24.02 -4.44 -0.22
N ASP A 69 -23.35 -4.26 -1.37
CA ASP A 69 -22.19 -5.05 -1.80
C ASP A 69 -20.85 -4.30 -1.59
N ARG A 70 -20.84 -3.34 -0.68
CA ARG A 70 -19.62 -2.58 -0.36
C ARG A 70 -18.61 -3.43 0.40
N ASP A 71 -17.39 -3.50 -0.12
CA ASP A 71 -16.29 -4.27 0.46
C ASP A 71 -15.12 -3.35 0.82
N GLY A 72 -15.31 -2.57 1.89
CA GLY A 72 -14.37 -1.54 2.34
C GLY A 72 -14.25 -0.39 1.35
N PHE A 73 -13.04 -0.18 0.81
CA PHE A 73 -12.75 0.85 -0.22
C PHE A 73 -13.10 0.40 -1.65
N CYS A 74 -13.58 -0.84 -1.83
CA CYS A 74 -14.11 -1.30 -3.11
C CYS A 74 -15.60 -1.01 -3.16
N HIS A 75 -16.02 -0.24 -4.16
CA HIS A 75 -17.41 0.15 -4.38
C HIS A 75 -17.96 -0.58 -5.62
N GLN A 76 -19.23 -0.93 -5.57
CA GLN A 76 -20.00 -1.34 -6.75
C GLN A 76 -20.69 -0.11 -7.31
N ILE A 77 -20.28 0.31 -8.50
CA ILE A 77 -20.87 1.45 -9.21
C ILE A 77 -21.86 0.91 -10.23
N LYS A 78 -23.07 1.47 -10.24
CA LYS A 78 -24.07 1.25 -11.27
C LYS A 78 -24.20 2.53 -12.09
N VAL A 79 -24.16 2.39 -13.41
CA VAL A 79 -24.50 3.43 -14.37
C VAL A 79 -25.81 3.04 -15.01
N PHE A 80 -26.81 3.91 -15.00
CA PHE A 80 -28.13 3.60 -15.53
C PHE A 80 -28.74 4.79 -16.25
N CYS A 81 -29.64 4.50 -17.18
CA CYS A 81 -30.42 5.51 -17.89
C CYS A 81 -31.70 5.82 -17.11
N THR A 82 -32.02 7.11 -16.95
CA THR A 82 -33.26 7.58 -16.31
C THR A 82 -34.37 7.93 -17.29
N SER A 83 -34.17 7.73 -18.60
CA SER A 83 -35.20 7.99 -19.60
C SER A 83 -36.35 7.00 -19.44
N ALA A 84 -37.60 7.47 -19.57
CA ALA A 84 -38.80 6.71 -19.28
C ALA A 84 -38.92 5.39 -20.08
N ASP A 85 -38.43 5.39 -21.33
CA ASP A 85 -38.51 4.26 -22.25
C ASP A 85 -37.17 3.52 -22.40
N CYS A 86 -36.24 3.67 -21.46
CA CYS A 86 -34.91 3.05 -21.51
C CYS A 86 -34.57 2.32 -20.22
N MET A 87 -34.22 1.03 -20.33
CA MET A 87 -33.83 0.18 -19.19
C MET A 87 -32.32 -0.10 -19.14
N TRP A 88 -31.53 0.61 -19.95
CA TRP A 88 -30.09 0.40 -20.00
C TRP A 88 -29.47 0.64 -18.63
N GLN A 89 -28.68 -0.33 -18.18
CA GLN A 89 -27.84 -0.22 -17.00
C GLN A 89 -26.59 -1.09 -17.16
N SER A 90 -25.52 -0.68 -16.49
CA SER A 90 -24.28 -1.43 -16.36
C SER A 90 -23.74 -1.27 -14.95
N SER A 91 -23.00 -2.26 -14.45
CA SER A 91 -22.43 -2.18 -13.12
C SER A 91 -21.04 -2.81 -13.09
N PHE A 92 -20.16 -2.24 -12.27
CA PHE A 92 -18.77 -2.67 -12.15
C PHE A 92 -18.21 -2.36 -10.76
N LYS A 93 -17.13 -3.07 -10.38
CA LYS A 93 -16.39 -2.82 -9.14
C LYS A 93 -15.22 -1.87 -9.39
N THR A 94 -14.94 -0.98 -8.43
CA THR A 94 -13.84 0.00 -8.51
C THR A 94 -12.45 -0.59 -8.29
N SER A 95 -12.34 -1.89 -8.03
CA SER A 95 -11.07 -2.56 -7.79
C SER A 95 -11.10 -3.98 -8.32
N SER A 96 -9.99 -4.36 -8.95
CA SER A 96 -9.67 -5.73 -9.32
C SER A 96 -9.53 -6.62 -8.07
N GLU A 97 -9.54 -7.94 -8.27
CA GLU A 97 -9.30 -8.94 -7.23
C GLU A 97 -7.93 -9.60 -7.43
N ILE A 98 -7.12 -9.61 -6.38
CA ILE A 98 -5.83 -10.29 -6.33
C ILE A 98 -6.00 -11.62 -5.62
N ARG A 99 -5.50 -12.69 -6.23
CA ARG A 99 -5.51 -14.06 -5.67
C ARG A 99 -4.07 -14.53 -5.45
N LYS A 100 -3.79 -15.09 -4.26
CA LYS A 100 -2.51 -15.79 -4.00
C LYS A 100 -2.74 -17.29 -4.17
N GLY A 101 -2.03 -17.92 -5.10
CA GLY A 101 -2.08 -19.38 -5.32
C GLY A 101 -3.49 -19.91 -5.64
N SER A 102 -3.89 -20.98 -4.94
CA SER A 102 -5.16 -21.70 -5.11
C SER A 102 -6.29 -21.19 -4.20
N GLU A 103 -6.16 -20.01 -3.60
CA GLU A 103 -7.21 -19.44 -2.74
C GLU A 103 -8.54 -19.33 -3.48
N THR A 104 -9.62 -19.81 -2.84
CA THR A 104 -10.98 -19.83 -3.40
C THR A 104 -11.60 -18.44 -3.55
N ARG A 105 -11.09 -17.45 -2.81
CA ARG A 105 -11.47 -16.04 -2.91
C ARG A 105 -10.24 -15.15 -2.76
N GLY A 106 -10.11 -14.18 -3.67
CA GLY A 106 -9.09 -13.16 -3.57
C GLY A 106 -9.48 -11.98 -2.69
N HIS A 107 -8.57 -11.03 -2.57
CA HIS A 107 -8.77 -9.76 -1.89
C HIS A 107 -8.80 -8.63 -2.92
N LYS A 108 -9.68 -7.64 -2.73
CA LYS A 108 -9.67 -6.46 -3.61
C LYS A 108 -8.38 -5.68 -3.45
N GLU A 109 -7.75 -5.35 -4.57
CA GLU A 109 -6.47 -4.66 -4.62
C GLU A 109 -6.45 -3.37 -3.80
N VAL A 110 -7.49 -2.54 -3.93
CA VAL A 110 -7.61 -1.28 -3.18
C VAL A 110 -7.55 -1.50 -1.66
N LYS A 111 -8.08 -2.62 -1.14
CA LYS A 111 -8.00 -2.95 0.28
C LYS A 111 -6.56 -3.25 0.70
N ILE A 112 -5.86 -4.05 -0.09
CA ILE A 112 -4.44 -4.38 0.17
C ILE A 112 -3.61 -3.10 0.17
N ARG A 113 -3.82 -2.20 -0.81
CA ARG A 113 -3.12 -0.92 -0.92
C ARG A 113 -3.36 -0.03 0.29
N MET A 114 -4.62 0.14 0.73
CA MET A 114 -4.93 0.98 1.89
C MET A 114 -4.39 0.39 3.20
N VAL A 115 -4.43 -0.94 3.38
CA VAL A 115 -3.83 -1.60 4.54
C VAL A 115 -2.31 -1.47 4.53
N SER A 116 -1.68 -1.65 3.36
CA SER A 116 -0.24 -1.45 3.19
C SER A 116 0.18 -0.01 3.54
N PHE A 117 -0.58 0.98 3.05
CA PHE A 117 -0.39 2.39 3.40
C PHE A 117 -0.48 2.64 4.92
N ALA A 118 -1.53 2.14 5.59
CA ALA A 118 -1.66 2.33 7.03
C ALA A 118 -0.45 1.74 7.79
N ARG A 119 -0.02 0.54 7.38
CA ARG A 119 1.15 -0.15 7.97
C ARG A 119 2.46 0.59 7.72
N SER A 120 2.70 1.13 6.52
CA SER A 120 3.96 1.79 6.17
C SER A 120 4.20 3.07 6.99
N ILE A 121 3.13 3.75 7.42
CA ILE A 121 3.21 4.91 8.32
C ILE A 121 3.15 4.52 9.81
N GLY A 122 3.20 3.23 10.14
CA GLY A 122 3.15 2.73 11.52
C GLY A 122 1.79 2.96 12.20
N ARG A 123 0.70 3.02 11.42
CA ARG A 123 -0.66 3.23 11.93
C ARG A 123 -1.57 2.02 11.68
N GLY A 124 -2.66 1.98 12.43
CA GLY A 124 -3.65 0.90 12.36
C GLY A 124 -4.92 1.27 11.61
N HIS A 125 -5.92 0.41 11.72
CA HIS A 125 -7.27 0.58 11.17
C HIS A 125 -7.88 1.97 11.43
N PHE A 126 -7.69 2.52 12.63
CA PHE A 126 -8.22 3.83 13.00
C PHE A 126 -7.77 4.97 12.06
N THR A 127 -6.56 4.88 11.49
CA THR A 127 -6.11 5.89 10.51
C THR A 127 -6.90 5.81 9.21
N LEU A 128 -7.32 4.62 8.79
CA LEU A 128 -8.21 4.48 7.64
C LEU A 128 -9.60 5.02 7.93
N VAL A 129 -10.10 4.87 9.17
CA VAL A 129 -11.37 5.46 9.60
C VAL A 129 -11.30 6.97 9.54
N ASN A 130 -10.25 7.57 10.13
CA ASN A 130 -10.05 9.02 10.09
C ASN A 130 -9.90 9.52 8.65
N PHE A 131 -9.14 8.83 7.81
CA PHE A 131 -8.98 9.17 6.40
C PHE A 131 -10.33 9.21 5.68
N SER A 132 -11.15 8.16 5.83
CA SER A 132 -12.50 8.11 5.24
C SER A 132 -13.38 9.26 5.73
N GLN A 133 -13.35 9.59 7.02
CA GLN A 133 -14.12 10.71 7.59
C GLN A 133 -13.72 12.05 6.98
N HIS A 134 -12.42 12.32 6.84
CA HIS A 134 -11.94 13.59 6.26
C HIS A 134 -12.28 13.73 4.78
N LEU A 135 -12.38 12.61 4.06
CA LEU A 135 -12.80 12.59 2.66
C LEU A 135 -14.32 12.60 2.47
N ASN A 136 -15.10 12.54 3.55
CA ASN A 136 -16.55 12.28 3.47
C ASN A 136 -16.86 11.02 2.64
N SER A 137 -16.00 9.99 2.76
CA SER A 137 -16.21 8.71 2.09
C SER A 137 -16.93 7.73 3.02
N PRO A 138 -17.53 6.66 2.48
CA PRO A 138 -18.02 5.56 3.30
C PRO A 138 -16.93 5.00 4.23
N PRO A 139 -17.32 4.35 5.34
CA PRO A 139 -16.35 3.79 6.27
C PRO A 139 -15.49 2.73 5.57
N PRO A 140 -14.24 2.55 6.03
CA PRO A 140 -13.30 1.62 5.42
C PRO A 140 -13.72 0.17 5.72
N LEU A 141 -12.87 -0.79 5.37
CA LEU A 141 -13.03 -2.18 5.78
C LEU A 141 -13.20 -2.34 7.30
N THR A 142 -13.92 -3.38 7.73
CA THR A 142 -14.12 -3.68 9.16
C THR A 142 -12.80 -4.02 9.85
N LEU A 143 -12.73 -3.84 11.18
CA LEU A 143 -11.52 -4.15 11.94
C LEU A 143 -11.05 -5.62 11.76
N PRO A 144 -11.94 -6.64 11.80
CA PRO A 144 -11.51 -8.02 11.53
C PRO A 144 -10.93 -8.20 10.12
N ALA A 145 -11.57 -7.60 9.10
CA ALA A 145 -11.07 -7.66 7.73
C ALA A 145 -9.71 -6.97 7.60
N TYR A 146 -9.53 -5.82 8.25
CA TYR A 146 -8.25 -5.13 8.34
C TYR A 146 -7.16 -6.03 8.94
N THR A 147 -7.42 -6.64 10.09
CA THR A 147 -6.43 -7.48 10.77
C THR A 147 -6.01 -8.67 9.92
N THR A 148 -6.96 -9.34 9.25
CA THR A 148 -6.68 -10.44 8.34
C THR A 148 -5.78 -10.01 7.18
N ILE A 149 -6.12 -8.91 6.50
CA ILE A 149 -5.32 -8.39 5.38
C ILE A 149 -3.97 -7.90 5.88
N ALA A 150 -3.90 -7.24 7.04
CA ALA A 150 -2.67 -6.74 7.63
C ALA A 150 -1.70 -7.88 7.98
N SER A 151 -2.19 -9.03 8.44
CA SER A 151 -1.38 -10.24 8.62
C SER A 151 -0.81 -10.70 7.30
N LYS A 152 -1.65 -10.89 6.26
CA LYS A 152 -1.20 -11.35 4.94
C LYS A 152 -0.17 -10.42 4.31
N VAL A 153 -0.37 -9.10 4.43
CA VAL A 153 0.60 -8.09 3.99
C VAL A 153 1.90 -8.20 4.79
N GLY A 154 1.83 -8.44 6.10
CA GLY A 154 2.99 -8.71 6.94
C GLY A 154 3.76 -9.95 6.49
N ASP A 155 3.07 -11.06 6.25
CA ASP A 155 3.68 -12.31 5.78
C ASP A 155 4.36 -12.14 4.42
N ALA A 156 3.69 -11.47 3.48
CA ALA A 156 4.28 -11.17 2.17
C ALA A 156 5.49 -10.23 2.29
N SER A 157 5.45 -9.25 3.18
CA SER A 157 6.59 -8.35 3.42
C SER A 157 7.78 -9.10 4.02
N ARG A 158 7.53 -10.06 4.90
CA ARG A 158 8.57 -10.91 5.48
C ARG A 158 9.19 -11.82 4.43
N GLU A 159 8.39 -12.47 3.59
CA GLU A 159 8.85 -13.32 2.47
C GLU A 159 9.77 -12.53 1.53
N VAL A 160 9.34 -11.34 1.09
CA VAL A 160 10.17 -10.44 0.25
C VAL A 160 11.45 -9.99 0.97
N GLY A 161 11.35 -9.69 2.27
CA GLY A 161 12.51 -9.34 3.09
C GLY A 161 13.54 -10.47 3.19
N GLU A 162 13.09 -11.70 3.43
CA GLU A 162 13.92 -12.91 3.47
C GLU A 162 14.62 -13.15 2.12
N GLU A 163 13.88 -13.07 1.01
CA GLU A 163 14.47 -13.17 -0.34
C GLU A 163 15.52 -12.08 -0.61
N SER A 164 15.24 -10.85 -0.18
CA SER A 164 16.17 -9.73 -0.31
C SER A 164 17.45 -9.96 0.50
N MET A 165 17.33 -10.46 1.74
CA MET A 165 18.48 -10.78 2.60
C MET A 165 19.30 -11.94 2.04
N ILE A 166 18.66 -12.98 1.48
CA ILE A 166 19.35 -14.08 0.80
C ILE A 166 20.16 -13.55 -0.39
N LYS A 167 19.58 -12.67 -1.21
CA LYS A 167 20.29 -12.04 -2.34
C LYS A 167 21.47 -11.21 -1.85
N ALA A 168 21.28 -10.41 -0.81
CA ALA A 168 22.36 -9.64 -0.19
C ALA A 168 23.51 -10.52 0.29
N ALA A 169 23.22 -11.65 0.95
CA ALA A 169 24.24 -12.60 1.40
C ALA A 169 25.01 -13.24 0.22
N LEU A 170 24.34 -13.53 -0.90
CA LEU A 170 24.99 -14.02 -2.12
C LEU A 170 25.93 -12.97 -2.72
N GLU A 171 25.54 -11.71 -2.72
CA GLU A 171 26.39 -10.61 -3.21
C GLU A 171 27.65 -10.42 -2.36
N VAL A 172 27.54 -10.52 -1.03
CA VAL A 172 28.71 -10.48 -0.14
C VAL A 172 29.68 -11.63 -0.45
N ARG A 173 29.17 -12.84 -0.66
CA ARG A 173 30.00 -14.00 -1.05
C ARG A 173 30.75 -13.77 -2.35
N GLN A 174 30.10 -13.11 -3.33
CA GLN A 174 30.74 -12.76 -4.60
C GLN A 174 31.79 -11.67 -4.42
N ALA A 175 31.51 -10.65 -3.62
CA ALA A 175 32.46 -9.57 -3.32
C ALA A 175 33.72 -10.09 -2.62
N ASN A 176 33.61 -11.15 -1.80
CA ASN A 176 34.72 -11.75 -1.07
C ASN A 176 35.36 -12.95 -1.79
N SER A 177 35.02 -13.20 -3.06
CA SER A 177 35.50 -14.37 -3.82
C SER A 177 37.02 -14.43 -3.99
N ASP A 178 37.68 -13.27 -4.08
CA ASP A 178 39.15 -13.17 -4.22
C ASP A 178 39.91 -13.35 -2.88
N THR A 179 39.20 -13.36 -1.76
CA THR A 179 39.81 -13.50 -0.42
C THR A 179 39.34 -14.79 0.25
N ASP A 180 38.28 -14.71 1.05
CA ASP A 180 37.66 -15.83 1.74
C ASP A 180 36.13 -15.64 1.68
N PRO A 181 35.41 -16.42 0.86
CA PRO A 181 33.97 -16.26 0.68
C PRO A 181 33.15 -16.61 1.94
N MET A 182 33.77 -17.16 2.99
CA MET A 182 33.12 -17.36 4.30
C MET A 182 33.31 -16.19 5.27
N LYS A 183 34.19 -15.23 4.98
CA LYS A 183 34.33 -14.03 5.82
C LYS A 183 33.33 -12.96 5.41
N CYS A 184 32.68 -12.36 6.39
CA CYS A 184 31.86 -11.18 6.24
C CYS A 184 32.01 -10.32 7.48
N GLY A 185 32.39 -9.06 7.30
CA GLY A 185 32.29 -8.05 8.33
C GLY A 185 30.85 -7.58 8.46
N VAL A 186 30.32 -7.55 9.68
CA VAL A 186 28.96 -7.04 9.95
C VAL A 186 29.00 -5.86 10.90
N SER A 187 28.24 -4.83 10.56
CA SER A 187 27.81 -3.78 11.48
C SER A 187 26.42 -4.13 11.99
N VAL A 188 26.17 -3.99 13.27
CA VAL A 188 24.84 -4.26 13.87
C VAL A 188 24.23 -2.93 14.30
N ASP A 189 23.05 -2.63 13.77
CA ASP A 189 22.27 -1.46 14.15
C ASP A 189 20.91 -1.87 14.74
N GLY A 190 20.36 -1.05 15.61
CA GLY A 190 19.10 -1.34 16.30
C GLY A 190 18.19 -0.12 16.35
N SER A 191 16.90 -0.35 16.17
CA SER A 191 15.86 0.67 16.28
C SER A 191 14.76 0.21 17.24
N TRP A 192 14.28 1.13 18.06
CA TRP A 192 13.23 0.88 19.05
C TRP A 192 12.04 1.78 18.80
N GLN A 193 10.84 1.26 19.06
CA GLN A 193 9.59 2.01 18.89
C GLN A 193 9.57 3.28 19.75
N ARG A 194 10.18 3.25 20.94
CA ARG A 194 10.29 4.39 21.86
C ARG A 194 11.76 4.58 22.26
N ARG A 195 12.12 5.81 22.64
CA ARG A 195 13.45 6.10 23.19
C ARG A 195 13.56 5.61 24.63
N GLY A 196 14.75 5.14 25.00
CA GLY A 196 15.09 4.68 26.34
C GLY A 196 14.50 3.30 26.69
N ASP A 197 14.65 2.90 27.95
CA ASP A 197 14.33 1.55 28.46
C ASP A 197 12.82 1.21 28.48
N SER A 198 11.97 2.11 27.97
CA SER A 198 10.51 1.95 27.95
C SER A 198 9.97 1.33 26.65
N SER A 199 10.83 0.93 25.73
CA SER A 199 10.40 0.35 24.46
C SER A 199 10.10 -1.13 24.61
N HIS A 200 8.88 -1.52 24.25
CA HIS A 200 8.45 -2.91 24.25
C HIS A 200 8.74 -3.64 22.94
N ASN A 201 9.00 -2.88 21.88
CA ASN A 201 9.28 -3.38 20.54
C ASN A 201 10.59 -2.80 20.03
N GLY A 202 11.43 -3.65 19.46
CA GLY A 202 12.68 -3.28 18.82
C GLY A 202 12.98 -4.16 17.62
N VAL A 203 13.85 -3.67 16.76
CA VAL A 203 14.39 -4.40 15.62
C VAL A 203 15.91 -4.24 15.63
N VAL A 204 16.62 -5.33 15.41
CA VAL A 204 18.08 -5.36 15.27
C VAL A 204 18.40 -5.86 13.88
N THR A 205 19.31 -5.21 13.19
CA THR A 205 19.68 -5.50 11.81
C THR A 205 21.18 -5.71 11.71
N ALA A 206 21.59 -6.83 11.09
CA ALA A 206 22.97 -7.07 10.70
C ALA A 206 23.18 -6.57 9.27
N ILE A 207 24.14 -5.69 9.07
CA ILE A 207 24.43 -5.02 7.81
C ILE A 207 25.86 -5.37 7.40
N SER A 208 26.05 -5.85 6.17
CA SER A 208 27.40 -6.09 5.62
C SER A 208 28.17 -4.78 5.54
N VAL A 209 29.40 -4.79 6.03
CA VAL A 209 30.32 -3.63 5.92
C VAL A 209 30.76 -3.41 4.48
N GLU A 210 30.86 -4.48 3.69
CA GLU A 210 31.34 -4.47 2.31
C GLU A 210 30.28 -3.95 1.34
N THR A 211 29.04 -4.38 1.48
CA THR A 211 27.95 -4.06 0.53
C THR A 211 26.97 -3.01 1.07
N GLY A 212 26.97 -2.75 2.37
CA GLY A 212 25.97 -1.90 3.02
C GLY A 212 24.55 -2.49 3.03
N LYS A 213 24.38 -3.77 2.67
CA LYS A 213 23.07 -4.43 2.59
C LYS A 213 22.74 -5.18 3.88
N CYS A 214 21.44 -5.24 4.18
CA CYS A 214 20.90 -6.02 5.28
C CYS A 214 21.08 -7.53 5.00
N LEU A 215 21.71 -8.24 5.94
CA LEU A 215 21.93 -9.68 5.87
C LEU A 215 20.99 -10.48 6.75
N ASP A 216 20.59 -9.89 7.89
CA ASP A 216 19.69 -10.53 8.85
C ASP A 216 18.96 -9.49 9.69
N VAL A 217 17.78 -9.86 10.20
CA VAL A 217 16.95 -9.01 11.05
C VAL A 217 16.33 -9.82 12.18
N SER A 218 16.38 -9.28 13.40
CA SER A 218 15.72 -9.84 14.57
C SER A 218 14.72 -8.84 15.14
N VAL A 219 13.46 -9.26 15.26
CA VAL A 219 12.42 -8.48 15.93
C VAL A 219 12.36 -8.91 17.39
N LEU A 220 12.48 -7.94 18.29
CA LEU A 220 12.44 -8.13 19.74
C LEU A 220 11.15 -7.53 20.28
N THR A 221 10.33 -8.36 20.89
CA THR A 221 9.11 -7.96 21.59
C THR A 221 9.12 -8.56 22.99
N ASN A 222 8.82 -7.76 24.01
CA ASN A 222 8.76 -8.21 25.41
C ASN A 222 7.32 -8.21 25.98
N VAL A 223 6.33 -8.25 25.09
CA VAL A 223 4.90 -8.32 25.38
C VAL A 223 4.41 -9.74 25.17
#